data_AF-A0AAQ0HDI8-F1
#
_entry.id   AF-A0AAQ0HDI8-F1
#
_cell.length_a   1.000
_cell.length_b   1.000
_cell.length_c   1.000
_cell.angle_alpha   90.00
_cell.angle_beta   90.00
_cell.angle_gamma   90.00
#
_symmetry.space_group_name_H-M   'P 1'
#
loop_
_entity.id
_entity.type
_entity.pdbx_description
1 polymer ?
#
loop_
_entity_poly.entity_id
_entity_poly.type
_entity_poly.pdbx_seq_one_letter_code
_entity_poly.pdbx_strand_id
1 'polypeptide(L)'
;MRQERTLPVLAEIWAELVKAEPGAQGTLKKAVNYALKAFDALQRFAFDGRLEIDNNPVERCIRGIALTKKNSLFAGNHEAAEVWAI
;
A
#
# COMPACT_ATOMS: atom_id res chain seq x y z
N MET A 1 -5.95 12.05 21.40
CA MET A 1 -5.23 12.79 20.34
C MET A 1 -5.21 12.11 18.95
N ARG A 2 -4.64 10.90 18.76
CA ARG A 2 -4.57 10.27 17.41
C ARG A 2 -5.96 10.02 16.83
N GLN A 3 -6.84 9.34 17.57
CA GLN A 3 -8.21 9.05 17.14
C GLN A 3 -9.05 10.30 16.90
N GLU A 4 -9.00 11.28 17.82
CA GLU A 4 -9.74 12.55 17.73
C GLU A 4 -9.47 13.31 16.43
N ARG A 5 -8.25 13.24 15.89
CA ARG A 5 -7.88 13.95 14.66
C ARG A 5 -8.02 13.07 13.42
N THR A 6 -7.72 11.78 13.52
CA THR A 6 -7.66 10.88 12.36
C THR A 6 -9.03 10.33 11.99
N LEU A 7 -9.89 9.98 12.95
CA LEU A 7 -11.19 9.38 12.65
C LEU A 7 -12.14 10.29 11.86
N PRO A 8 -12.23 11.62 12.14
CA PRO A 8 -13.05 12.51 11.32
C PRO A 8 -12.61 12.53 9.85
N VAL A 9 -11.30 12.59 9.62
CA VAL A 9 -10.74 12.59 8.25
C VAL A 9 -11.01 11.26 7.53
N LEU A 10 -10.87 10.12 8.23
CA LEU A 10 -11.22 8.82 7.66
C LEU A 10 -12.72 8.75 7.33
N ALA A 11 -13.59 9.28 8.18
CA ALA A 11 -15.02 9.32 7.90
C ALA A 11 -15.35 10.18 6.66
N GLU A 12 -14.69 11.33 6.49
CA GLU A 12 -14.83 12.18 5.31
C GLU A 12 -14.38 11.46 4.04
N ILE A 13 -13.22 10.79 4.07
CA ILE A 13 -12.71 10.01 2.93
C ILE A 13 -13.68 8.88 2.57
N TRP A 14 -14.19 8.16 3.58
CA TRP A 14 -15.17 7.10 3.36
C TRP A 14 -16.43 7.63 2.70
N ALA A 15 -16.97 8.75 3.19
CA ALA A 15 -18.16 9.38 2.64
C ALA A 15 -17.98 9.77 1.16
N GLU A 16 -16.83 10.37 0.81
CA GLU A 16 -16.53 10.73 -0.57
C GLU A 16 -16.34 9.50 -1.47
N LEU A 17 -15.72 8.43 -0.99
CA LEU A 17 -15.59 7.17 -1.75
C LEU A 17 -16.95 6.51 -2.01
N VAL A 18 -17.81 6.43 -0.99
CA VAL A 18 -19.16 5.86 -1.12
C VAL A 18 -20.02 6.69 -2.07
N LYS A 19 -19.91 8.01 -2.01
CA LYS A 19 -20.60 8.94 -2.92
C LYS A 19 -20.12 8.80 -4.36
N ALA A 20 -18.82 8.54 -4.57
CA ALA A 20 -18.24 8.39 -5.89
C ALA A 20 -18.53 7.02 -6.55
N GLU A 21 -18.73 5.96 -5.78
CA GLU A 21 -18.84 4.58 -6.29
C GLU A 21 -19.93 4.39 -7.37
N PRO A 22 -21.17 4.90 -7.20
CA PRO A 22 -22.23 4.69 -8.18
C PRO A 22 -21.96 5.35 -9.53
N GLY A 23 -21.26 6.49 -9.52
CA GLY A 23 -20.92 7.27 -10.73
C GLY A 23 -19.59 6.88 -11.38
N ALA A 24 -18.74 6.13 -10.66
CA ALA A 24 -17.42 5.74 -11.16
C ALA A 24 -17.53 4.66 -12.25
N GLN A 25 -16.69 4.77 -13.29
CA GLN A 25 -16.58 3.76 -14.36
C GLN A 25 -15.12 3.39 -14.66
N GLY A 26 -14.92 2.27 -15.36
CA GLY A 26 -13.61 1.83 -15.83
C GLY A 26 -12.58 1.65 -14.71
N THR A 27 -11.39 2.23 -14.90
CA THR A 27 -10.27 2.18 -13.94
C THR A 27 -10.59 2.89 -12.63
N LEU A 28 -11.37 3.97 -12.67
CA LEU A 28 -11.78 4.69 -11.47
C LEU A 28 -12.68 3.82 -10.59
N LYS A 29 -13.66 3.11 -11.17
CA LYS A 29 -14.53 2.20 -10.39
C LYS A 29 -13.71 1.10 -9.71
N LYS A 30 -12.71 0.55 -10.40
CA LYS A 30 -11.78 -0.43 -9.81
C LYS A 30 -11.03 0.16 -8.61
N ALA A 31 -10.53 1.38 -8.74
CA ALA A 31 -9.80 2.06 -7.67
C ALA A 31 -10.70 2.37 -6.46
N VAL A 32 -11.91 2.90 -6.68
CA VAL A 32 -12.88 3.20 -5.61
C VAL A 32 -13.28 1.92 -4.87
N ASN A 33 -13.62 0.86 -5.61
CA ASN A 33 -13.98 -0.43 -4.99
C ASN A 33 -12.83 -1.06 -4.21
N TYR A 34 -11.60 -0.93 -4.73
CA TYR A 34 -10.42 -1.38 -4.01
C TYR A 34 -10.25 -0.62 -2.69
N ALA A 35 -10.34 0.72 -2.74
CA ALA A 35 -10.21 1.56 -1.55
C ALA A 35 -11.29 1.25 -0.50
N LEU A 36 -12.56 1.13 -0.92
CA LEU A 36 -13.68 0.76 -0.03
C LEU A 36 -13.47 -0.63 0.60
N LYS A 37 -13.01 -1.61 -0.17
CA LYS A 37 -12.73 -2.96 0.33
C LYS A 37 -11.57 -2.99 1.34
N ALA A 38 -10.54 -2.17 1.11
CA ALA A 38 -9.35 -2.11 1.95
C ALA A 38 -9.52 -1.17 3.17
N PHE A 39 -10.63 -0.44 3.26
CA PHE A 39 -10.79 0.65 4.24
C PHE A 39 -10.71 0.20 5.69
N ASP A 40 -11.23 -1.00 6.00
CA ASP A 40 -11.11 -1.55 7.34
C ASP A 40 -9.65 -1.80 7.76
N ALA A 41 -8.81 -2.25 6.81
CA ALA A 41 -7.39 -2.39 7.07
C ALA A 41 -6.70 -1.03 7.23
N LEU A 42 -7.09 -0.05 6.40
CA LEU A 42 -6.56 1.31 6.42
C LEU A 42 -6.78 2.01 7.77
N GLN A 43 -7.93 1.84 8.42
CA GLN A 43 -8.21 2.53 9.69
C GLN A 43 -7.46 1.97 10.91
N ARG A 44 -6.84 0.78 10.81
CA ARG A 44 -6.25 0.08 11.97
C ARG A 44 -5.14 0.86 12.67
N PHE A 45 -4.36 1.67 11.96
CA PHE A 45 -3.29 2.48 12.57
C PHE A 45 -3.82 3.55 13.53
N ALA A 46 -5.08 3.96 13.38
CA ALA A 46 -5.72 4.89 14.30
C ALA A 46 -5.98 4.25 15.67
N PHE A 47 -6.10 2.92 15.72
CA PHE A 47 -6.40 2.14 16.92
C PHE A 47 -5.18 1.43 17.49
N ASP A 48 -4.22 1.03 16.66
CA ASP A 48 -2.97 0.42 17.09
C ASP A 48 -1.79 1.39 16.96
N GLY A 49 -1.23 1.78 18.11
CA GLY A 49 -0.07 2.67 18.19
C GLY A 49 1.20 2.12 17.54
N ARG A 50 1.30 0.79 17.36
CA ARG A 50 2.45 0.09 16.76
C ARG A 50 2.45 0.17 15.24
N LEU A 51 1.29 0.46 14.65
CA LEU A 51 1.14 0.60 13.20
C LEU A 51 1.44 2.04 12.79
N GLU A 52 2.29 2.16 11.77
CA GLU A 52 2.53 3.43 11.09
C GLU A 52 1.36 3.78 10.17
N ILE A 53 1.16 5.07 9.93
CA ILE A 53 0.15 5.56 8.98
C ILE A 53 0.53 5.28 7.52
N ASP A 54 1.83 5.17 7.26
CA ASP A 54 2.37 4.97 5.91
C ASP A 54 2.98 3.57 5.76
N ASN A 55 3.22 3.20 4.51
CA ASN A 55 3.87 1.96 4.13
C ASN A 55 5.40 2.13 3.94
N ASN A 56 6.00 3.25 4.35
CA ASN A 56 7.41 3.55 4.09
C ASN A 56 8.36 2.45 4.59
N PRO A 57 8.16 1.83 5.77
CA PRO A 57 8.99 0.71 6.20
C PRO A 57 8.95 -0.47 5.21
N VAL A 58 7.74 -0.82 4.74
CA VAL A 58 7.52 -1.90 3.78
C VAL A 58 8.20 -1.56 2.45
N GLU A 59 8.01 -0.34 1.95
CA GLU A 59 8.63 0.12 0.70
C GLU A 59 10.16 0.09 0.77
N ARG A 60 10.74 0.50 1.91
CA ARG A 60 12.19 0.42 2.12
C ARG A 60 12.68 -1.02 2.10
N CYS A 61 11.96 -1.95 2.74
CA CYS A 61 12.33 -3.37 2.74
C CYS A 61 12.27 -4.00 1.34
N ILE A 62 11.23 -3.73 0.56
CA ILE A 62 11.08 -4.33 -0.78
C ILE A 62 11.99 -3.68 -1.84
N ARG A 63 12.44 -2.44 -1.62
CA ARG A 63 13.27 -1.70 -2.58
C ARG A 63 14.57 -2.44 -2.92
N GLY A 64 15.22 -3.04 -1.92
CA GLY A 64 16.42 -3.84 -2.14
C GLY A 64 16.15 -5.03 -3.08
N ILE A 65 15.08 -5.77 -2.83
CA ILE A 65 14.66 -6.93 -3.65
C ILE A 65 14.35 -6.51 -5.08
N ALA A 66 13.61 -5.40 -5.26
CA ALA A 66 13.26 -4.88 -6.58
C ALA A 66 14.51 -4.46 -7.37
N LEU A 67 15.48 -3.84 -6.70
CA LEU A 67 16.76 -3.44 -7.29
C LEU A 67 17.59 -4.66 -7.69
N THR A 68 17.73 -5.65 -6.82
CA THR A 68 18.43 -6.90 -7.12
C THR A 68 17.80 -7.62 -8.30
N LYS A 69 16.47 -7.79 -8.32
CA LYS A 69 15.76 -8.40 -9.46
C LYS A 69 16.03 -7.68 -10.78
N LYS A 70 16.07 -6.35 -10.77
CA LYS A 70 16.38 -5.54 -11.97
C LYS A 70 17.83 -5.74 -12.41
N ASN A 71 18.78 -5.80 -11.48
CA ASN A 71 20.20 -5.94 -11.78
C ASN A 71 20.58 -7.37 -12.20
N SER A 72 19.81 -8.38 -11.79
CA SER A 72 20.03 -9.79 -12.14
C SER A 72 19.34 -10.22 -13.43
N LEU A 73 18.65 -9.31 -14.16
CA LEU A 73 17.96 -9.64 -15.43
C LEU A 73 18.91 -10.19 -16.52
N PHE A 74 20.22 -9.97 -16.39
CA PHE A 74 21.25 -10.45 -17.32
C PHE A 74 22.31 -11.32 -16.65
N ALA A 75 22.07 -11.82 -15.43
CA ALA A 75 22.93 -12.79 -14.79
C ALA A 75 22.78 -14.16 -15.50
N GLY A 76 23.43 -14.29 -16.65
CA GLY A 76 23.61 -15.56 -17.34
C GLY A 76 24.58 -16.42 -16.54
N ASN A 77 24.19 -17.68 -16.30
CA ASN A 77 24.78 -18.68 -15.39
C ASN A 77 24.18 -18.66 -13.97
N HIS A 78 23.67 -19.82 -13.56
CA HIS A 78 23.14 -20.14 -12.24
C HIS A 78 24.13 -19.81 -11.10
N GLU A 79 25.43 -20.00 -11.32
CA GLU A 79 26.51 -19.69 -10.36
C GLU A 79 26.66 -18.18 -10.10
N ALA A 80 26.40 -17.33 -11.10
CA ALA A 80 26.44 -15.88 -10.92
C ALA A 80 25.24 -15.38 -10.11
N ALA A 81 24.09 -16.05 -10.19
CA ALA A 81 22.91 -15.68 -9.40
C ALA A 81 23.13 -15.92 -7.89
N GLU A 82 23.89 -16.95 -7.50
CA GLU A 82 24.23 -17.20 -6.08
C GLU A 82 25.20 -16.15 -5.51
N VAL A 83 26.14 -15.64 -6.30
CA VAL A 83 27.10 -14.60 -5.83
C VAL A 83 26.43 -13.23 -5.64
N TRP A 84 25.32 -12.96 -6.34
CA TRP A 84 24.56 -11.71 -6.23
C TRP A 84 23.29 -11.84 -5.37
N ALA A 85 22.99 -13.03 -4.87
CA ALA A 85 21.95 -13.24 -3.88
C ALA A 85 22.50 -12.83 -2.50
N ILE A 86 21.77 -11.96 -1.80
CA ILE A 86 22.08 -11.50 -0.45
C ILE A 86 22.03 -12.67 0.54
#